data_AF-X0Y2D5-F1
#
_entry.id   AF-X0Y2D5-F1
#
_cell.length_a   1.000
_cell.length_b   1.000
_cell.length_c   1.000
_cell.angle_alpha   90.00
_cell.angle_beta   90.00
_cell.angle_gamma   90.00
#
_symmetry.space_group_name_H-M   'P 1'
#
loop_
_entity.id
_entity.type
_entity.pdbx_description
1 polymer ?
#
loop_
_entity_poly.entity_id
_entity_poly.type
_entity_poly.pdbx_seq_one_letter_code
_entity_poly.pdbx_strand_id
1 'polypeptide(L)'
;MIEQVIAPNSTDGPAKTSSVFYPAQKYPLNVADRVRLAVNLEDLLGVCRVDVVIRSEASPFLALDVIRGEELYSADPNRTAEYELYILGKVGDLAYFERQRRKQILTGAIS
;
A
#
# COMPACT_ATOMS: atom_id res chain seq x y z
N MET A 1 -9.07 14.24 2.79
CA MET A 1 -10.18 13.28 2.59
C MET A 1 -9.57 11.99 2.12
N ILE A 2 -9.84 10.87 2.79
CA ILE A 2 -9.33 9.54 2.41
C ILE A 2 -10.16 9.10 1.19
N GLU A 3 -9.52 8.72 0.08
CA GLU A 3 -10.26 8.25 -1.11
C GLU A 3 -10.24 6.72 -1.25
N GLN A 4 -9.35 6.00 -0.55
CA GLN A 4 -9.32 4.54 -0.58
C GLN A 4 -8.74 3.94 0.72
N VAL A 5 -9.18 2.76 1.11
CA VAL A 5 -8.63 1.97 2.23
C VAL A 5 -8.61 0.50 1.80
N ILE A 6 -7.47 -0.19 1.93
CA ILE A 6 -7.31 -1.60 1.53
C ILE A 6 -6.59 -2.41 2.62
N ALA A 7 -7.25 -3.33 3.29
CA ALA A 7 -6.66 -4.21 4.30
C ALA A 7 -5.91 -5.40 3.67
N PRO A 8 -4.83 -5.93 4.26
CA PRO A 8 -4.13 -7.09 3.72
C PRO A 8 -4.92 -8.39 3.96
N ASN A 9 -4.76 -9.34 3.05
CA ASN A 9 -5.47 -10.63 3.05
C ASN A 9 -4.97 -11.66 4.10
N SER A 10 -4.06 -11.30 5.03
CA SER A 10 -3.51 -12.26 5.99
C SER A 10 -4.32 -12.31 7.29
N THR A 11 -4.98 -13.44 7.53
CA THR A 11 -5.72 -13.76 8.76
C THR A 11 -4.86 -14.41 9.86
N ASP A 12 -3.53 -14.42 9.75
CA ASP A 12 -2.66 -15.17 10.68
C ASP A 12 -1.74 -14.27 11.53
N GLY A 13 -1.97 -14.27 12.85
CA GLY A 13 -1.09 -13.71 13.89
C GLY A 13 -1.73 -12.62 14.77
N PRO A 14 -1.31 -12.45 16.06
CA PRO A 14 -2.02 -11.68 17.09
C PRO A 14 -1.98 -10.15 16.92
N ALA A 15 -1.56 -9.63 15.77
CA ALA A 15 -1.62 -8.21 15.45
C ALA A 15 -2.30 -8.07 14.09
N LYS A 16 -3.57 -7.67 14.09
CA LYS A 16 -4.28 -7.25 12.90
C LYS A 16 -3.56 -6.02 12.34
N THR A 17 -2.62 -6.21 11.42
CA THR A 17 -1.96 -5.11 10.72
C THR A 17 -2.78 -4.81 9.49
N SER A 18 -3.42 -3.63 9.45
CA SER A 18 -4.12 -3.17 8.26
C SER A 18 -3.26 -2.13 7.54
N SER A 19 -2.91 -2.38 6.28
CA SER A 19 -2.34 -1.34 5.42
C SER A 19 -3.46 -0.39 4.97
N VAL A 20 -3.16 0.87 4.72
CA VAL A 20 -4.16 1.83 4.20
C VAL A 20 -3.54 2.68 3.12
N PHE A 21 -4.24 2.86 2.01
CA PHE A 21 -3.72 3.52 0.82
C PHE A 21 -4.19 4.97 0.70
N TYR A 22 -3.30 5.92 0.96
CA TYR A 22 -3.66 7.34 0.97
C TYR A 22 -3.23 8.07 -0.31
N PRO A 23 -4.14 8.75 -1.03
CA PRO A 23 -3.78 9.60 -2.15
C PRO A 23 -3.28 10.97 -1.65
N ALA A 24 -1.97 11.21 -1.71
CA ALA A 24 -1.37 12.50 -1.36
C ALA A 24 -1.45 13.56 -2.49
N GLN A 25 -2.36 13.42 -3.46
CA GLN A 25 -2.25 14.16 -4.72
C GLN A 25 -2.59 15.65 -4.61
N LYS A 26 -3.31 16.08 -3.56
CA LYS A 26 -3.63 17.50 -3.32
C LYS A 26 -3.07 18.08 -2.01
N TYR A 27 -2.71 17.23 -1.05
CA TYR A 27 -2.22 17.65 0.26
C TYR A 27 -1.12 16.69 0.71
N PRO A 28 0.17 17.04 0.55
CA PRO A 28 1.25 16.22 1.10
C PRO A 28 1.10 16.18 2.62
N LEU A 29 0.97 14.98 3.18
CA LEU A 29 0.89 14.79 4.63
C LEU A 29 2.29 15.00 5.21
N ASN A 30 2.43 15.96 6.12
CA ASN A 30 3.62 16.05 6.95
C ASN A 30 3.69 14.85 7.91
N VAL A 31 4.82 14.67 8.59
CA VAL A 31 5.03 13.52 9.50
C VAL A 31 3.94 13.46 10.60
N ALA A 32 3.57 14.59 11.19
CA ALA A 32 2.54 14.63 12.23
C ALA A 32 1.16 14.24 11.70
N ASP A 33 0.81 14.66 10.49
CA ASP A 33 -0.48 14.33 9.86
C ASP A 33 -0.55 12.84 9.50
N ARG A 34 0.57 12.24 9.08
CA ARG A 34 0.65 10.78 8.84
C ARG A 34 0.42 9.98 10.12
N VAL A 35 1.07 10.40 11.21
CA VAL A 35 0.91 9.75 12.52
C VAL A 35 -0.54 9.88 13.00
N ARG A 36 -1.12 11.07 12.92
CA ARG A 36 -2.53 11.30 13.29
C ARG A 36 -3.48 10.46 12.44
N LEU A 37 -3.24 10.36 11.14
CA LEU A 37 -4.04 9.53 10.25
C LEU A 37 -3.95 8.04 10.64
N ALA A 38 -2.75 7.54 10.92
CA ALA A 38 -2.56 6.14 11.36
C ALA A 38 -3.33 5.84 12.64
N VAL A 39 -3.19 6.68 13.68
CA VAL A 39 -3.91 6.52 14.96
C VAL A 39 -5.43 6.54 14.76
N ASN A 40 -5.94 7.50 13.98
CA ASN A 40 -7.38 7.58 13.70
C ASN A 40 -7.90 6.34 12.97
N LEU A 41 -7.09 5.73 12.11
CA LEU A 41 -7.44 4.49 11.39
C LEU A 41 -7.36 3.28 12.31
N GLU A 42 -6.39 3.21 13.22
CA GLU A 42 -6.31 2.17 14.25
C GLU A 42 -7.56 2.16 15.13
N ASP A 43 -7.96 3.34 15.62
CA ASP A 43 -9.18 3.53 16.40
C ASP A 43 -10.44 3.15 15.61
N LEU A 44 -10.55 3.59 14.35
CA LEU A 44 -11.70 3.32 13.49
C LEU A 44 -11.84 1.82 13.15
N LEU A 45 -10.73 1.16 12.85
CA LEU A 45 -10.71 -0.25 12.45
C LEU A 45 -10.67 -1.21 13.65
N GLY A 46 -10.44 -0.70 14.87
CA GLY A 46 -10.30 -1.50 16.08
C GLY A 46 -9.09 -2.45 16.01
N VAL A 47 -8.00 -1.98 15.41
CA VAL A 47 -6.77 -2.77 15.20
C VAL A 47 -5.62 -2.19 15.98
N CYS A 48 -4.67 -3.05 16.36
CA CYS A 48 -3.51 -2.60 17.14
C CYS A 48 -2.51 -1.78 16.32
N ARG A 49 -2.51 -1.92 14.99
CA ARG A 49 -1.54 -1.25 14.14
C ARG A 49 -2.04 -1.04 12.71
N VAL A 50 -1.85 0.17 12.19
CA VAL A 50 -2.09 0.49 10.78
C VAL A 50 -0.80 0.96 10.11
N ASP A 51 -0.48 0.39 8.95
CA ASP A 51 0.62 0.87 8.11
C ASP A 51 0.04 1.74 6.97
N VAL A 52 0.21 3.07 7.07
CA VAL A 52 -0.25 4.01 6.05
C VAL A 52 0.74 4.07 4.90
N VAL A 53 0.28 3.68 3.71
CA VAL A 53 1.04 3.73 2.46
C VAL A 53 0.55 4.90 1.63
N ILE A 54 1.45 5.81 1.26
CA ILE A 54 1.12 6.96 0.42
C ILE A 54 1.33 6.60 -1.05
N ARG A 55 0.27 6.74 -1.85
CA ARG A 55 0.20 6.33 -3.24
C ARG A 55 1.31 6.90 -4.15
N SER A 56 1.72 8.14 -3.93
CA SER A 56 2.80 8.79 -4.69
C SER A 56 4.20 8.40 -4.25
N GLU A 57 4.34 7.79 -3.07
CA GLU A 57 5.62 7.42 -2.46
C GLU A 57 5.85 5.90 -2.51
N ALA A 58 4.79 5.13 -2.72
CA ALA A 58 4.85 3.68 -2.82
C ALA A 58 5.60 3.24 -4.08
N SER A 59 6.49 2.27 -3.92
CA SER A 59 7.04 1.55 -5.07
C SER A 59 5.93 0.78 -5.79
N PRO A 60 6.06 0.49 -7.11
CA PRO A 60 5.04 -0.27 -7.83
C PRO A 60 4.74 -1.64 -7.21
N PHE A 61 5.75 -2.31 -6.65
CA PHE A 61 5.57 -3.60 -5.99
C PHE A 61 4.89 -3.48 -4.63
N LEU A 62 5.19 -2.44 -3.84
CA LEU A 62 4.46 -2.18 -2.59
C LEU A 62 3.00 -1.81 -2.86
N ALA A 63 2.75 -0.99 -3.89
CA ALA A 63 1.39 -0.66 -4.31
C ALA A 63 0.62 -1.92 -4.76
N LEU A 64 1.28 -2.84 -5.49
CA LEU A 64 0.68 -4.12 -5.86
C LEU A 64 0.33 -4.98 -4.66
N ASP A 65 1.19 -5.04 -3.64
CA ASP A 65 0.90 -5.80 -2.41
C ASP A 65 -0.32 -5.23 -1.68
N VAL A 66 -0.51 -3.91 -1.70
CA VAL A 66 -1.71 -3.25 -1.16
C VAL A 66 -2.94 -3.57 -2.01
N ILE A 67 -2.89 -3.43 -3.34
CA ILE A 67 -4.00 -3.72 -4.26
C ILE A 67 -4.51 -5.17 -4.16
N ARG A 68 -3.62 -6.11 -3.81
CA ARG A 68 -3.97 -7.52 -3.59
C ARG A 68 -4.72 -7.78 -2.28
N GLY A 69 -4.87 -6.77 -1.44
CA GLY A 69 -5.67 -6.85 -0.22
C GLY A 69 -7.19 -6.80 -0.49
N GLU A 70 -7.95 -6.60 0.59
CA GLU A 70 -9.39 -6.39 0.61
C GLU A 70 -9.71 -4.88 0.65
N GLU A 71 -10.44 -4.38 -0.34
CA GLU A 71 -10.89 -2.99 -0.34
C GLU A 71 -11.97 -2.77 0.74
N LEU A 72 -11.66 -1.86 1.68
CA LEU A 72 -12.57 -1.45 2.74
C LEU A 72 -13.36 -0.18 2.39
N TYR A 73 -12.81 0.66 1.51
CA TYR A 73 -13.45 1.90 1.09
C TYR A 73 -12.86 2.39 -0.24
N SER A 74 -13.72 2.92 -1.12
CA SER A 74 -13.33 3.72 -2.29
C SER A 74 -14.32 4.88 -2.49
N ALA A 75 -13.80 6.10 -2.52
CA ALA A 75 -14.60 7.30 -2.78
C ALA A 75 -14.95 7.45 -4.27
N ASP A 76 -14.07 6.95 -5.15
CA ASP A 76 -14.24 6.92 -6.60
C ASP A 76 -13.70 5.59 -7.14
N PRO A 77 -14.58 4.58 -7.30
CA PRO A 77 -14.18 3.25 -7.77
C PRO A 77 -13.56 3.27 -9.17
N ASN A 78 -13.95 4.21 -10.05
CA ASN A 78 -13.39 4.30 -11.39
C ASN A 78 -11.94 4.78 -11.33
N ARG A 79 -11.67 5.86 -10.58
CA ARG A 79 -10.32 6.39 -10.39
C ARG A 79 -9.42 5.42 -9.61
N THR A 80 -10.03 4.58 -8.78
CA THR A 80 -9.36 3.47 -8.10
C THR A 80 -8.92 2.41 -9.11
N ALA A 81 -9.85 1.87 -9.90
CA ALA A 81 -9.57 0.87 -10.92
C ALA A 81 -8.54 1.35 -11.96
N GLU A 82 -8.61 2.62 -12.38
CA GLU A 82 -7.61 3.23 -13.28
C GLU A 82 -6.20 3.18 -12.69
N TYR A 83 -6.06 3.43 -11.38
CA TYR A 83 -4.77 3.35 -10.71
C TYR A 83 -4.27 1.91 -10.58
N GLU A 84 -5.17 0.98 -10.24
CA GLU A 84 -4.82 -0.43 -10.13
C GLU A 84 -4.31 -0.97 -11.45
N LEU A 85 -5.01 -0.69 -12.55
CA LEU A 85 -4.59 -1.05 -13.90
C LEU A 85 -3.24 -0.42 -14.26
N TYR A 86 -3.04 0.85 -13.90
CA TYR A 86 -1.74 1.52 -14.08
C TYR A 86 -0.61 0.80 -13.35
N ILE A 87 -0.81 0.44 -12.08
CA ILE A 87 0.19 -0.27 -11.27
C ILE A 87 0.44 -1.68 -11.79
N LEU A 88 -0.61 -2.41 -12.18
CA LEU A 88 -0.48 -3.75 -12.75
C LEU A 88 0.37 -3.73 -14.03
N GLY A 89 0.14 -2.75 -14.91
CA GLY A 89 0.98 -2.55 -16.10
C GLY A 89 2.45 -2.28 -15.73
N LYS A 90 2.68 -1.34 -14.80
CA LYS A 90 4.05 -1.00 -14.34
C LYS A 90 4.78 -2.17 -13.70
N VAL A 91 4.09 -2.98 -12.90
CA VAL A 91 4.70 -4.17 -12.32
C VAL A 91 5.00 -5.21 -13.39
N GLY A 92 4.11 -5.39 -14.38
CA GLY A 92 4.37 -6.24 -15.54
C GLY A 92 5.68 -5.90 -16.24
N ASP A 93 5.89 -4.61 -16.54
CA ASP A 93 7.11 -4.10 -17.17
C ASP A 93 8.37 -4.38 -16.33
N LEU A 94 8.27 -4.24 -15.00
CA LEU A 94 9.41 -4.37 -14.08
C LEU A 94 9.64 -5.81 -13.57
N ALA A 95 8.71 -6.73 -13.81
CA ALA A 95 8.71 -8.05 -13.19
C ALA A 95 9.98 -8.84 -13.49
N TYR A 96 10.55 -8.69 -14.70
CA TYR A 96 11.81 -9.34 -15.06
C TYR A 96 12.98 -8.83 -14.19
N PHE A 97 13.15 -7.52 -14.10
CA PHE A 97 14.25 -6.92 -13.35
C PHE A 97 14.14 -7.20 -11.86
N GLU A 98 12.93 -7.17 -11.30
CA GLU A 98 12.71 -7.49 -9.90
C GLU A 98 13.05 -8.95 -9.58
N ARG A 99 12.77 -9.89 -10.49
CA ARG A 99 13.22 -11.29 -10.35
C ARG A 99 14.74 -11.40 -10.33
N GLN A 100 15.45 -10.64 -11.17
CA GLN A 100 16.92 -10.64 -11.17
C GLN A 100 17.48 -10.05 -9.89
N ARG A 101 16.95 -8.90 -9.45
CA ARG A 101 17.36 -8.24 -8.21
C ARG A 101 17.18 -9.16 -7.00
N ARG A 102 16.02 -9.82 -6.88
CA ARG A 102 15.74 -10.78 -5.80
C ARG A 102 16.71 -11.95 -5.82
N LYS A 103 17.00 -12.52 -7.00
CA LYS A 103 18.00 -13.59 -7.14
C LYS A 103 19.36 -13.12 -6.63
N GLN A 104 19.82 -11.95 -7.05
CA GLN A 104 21.12 -11.41 -6.65
C GLN A 104 21.22 -11.17 -5.13
N ILE A 105 20.16 -10.65 -4.50
CA ILE A 105 20.09 -10.48 -3.04
C ILE A 105 20.17 -11.84 -2.34
N LEU A 106 19.40 -12.82 -2.78
CA LEU A 106 19.36 -14.16 -2.17
C LEU A 106 20.66 -14.95 -2.39
N THR A 107 21.39 -14.70 -3.46
CA THR A 107 22.70 -15.32 -3.72
C THR A 107 23.88 -14.53 -3.15
N GLY A 108 23.64 -13.40 -2.46
CA GLY A 108 24.70 -12.56 -1.88
C GLY A 108 25.58 -11.84 -2.90
N ALA A 109 25.13 -11.72 -4.15
CA ALA A 109 25.89 -11.08 -5.23
C ALA A 109 25.87 -9.54 -5.15
N ILE A 110 25.00 -8.99 -4.30
CA ILE A 110 24.94 -7.57 -3.96
C ILE A 110 24.90 -7.52 -2.43
N SER A 111 26.09 -7.49 -1.81
CA SER A 111 26.28 -7.16 -0.39
C SER A 111 27.26 -6.01 -0.28
#